data_AF-A0A0K0CVW2-F1
#
_entry.id   AF-A0A0K0CVW2-F1
#
_cell.length_a   1.000
_cell.length_b   1.000
_cell.length_c   1.000
_cell.angle_alpha   90.00
_cell.angle_beta   90.00
_cell.angle_gamma   90.00
#
_symmetry.space_group_name_H-M   'P 1'
#
loop_
_entity.id
_entity.type
_entity.pdbx_description
1 polymer ?
#
loop_
_entity_poly.entity_id
_entity_poly.type
_entity_poly.pdbx_seq_one_letter_code
_entity_poly.pdbx_strand_id
1 'polypeptide(L)'
;MVKFHQFCSLFQFQDRLSYIDKRYDHLRKLTQTLKKKINELEDIMRQDNDEENLEQIRTLIEDIKREKQMMRDEAHIIRGELSQAMYNEDLRFVLKG
;
A
#
# COMPACT_ATOMS: atom_id res chain seq x y z
N MET A 1 -2.14 -9.85 38.33
CA MET A 1 -2.14 -8.63 37.48
C MET A 1 -1.25 -8.72 36.24
N VAL A 2 -0.11 -9.44 36.27
CA VAL A 2 0.85 -9.52 35.12
C VAL A 2 0.28 -10.22 33.87
N LYS A 3 -0.58 -11.24 34.02
CA LYS A 3 -1.19 -11.97 32.88
C LYS A 3 -2.12 -11.12 32.02
N PHE A 4 -2.79 -10.11 32.58
CA PHE A 4 -3.72 -9.24 31.84
C PHE A 4 -2.96 -8.28 30.89
N HIS A 5 -1.81 -7.78 31.32
CA HIS A 5 -0.98 -6.87 30.52
C HIS A 5 -0.36 -7.57 29.30
N GLN A 6 0.02 -8.84 29.47
CA GLN A 6 0.57 -9.66 28.38
C GLN A 6 -0.50 -10.02 27.33
N PHE A 7 -1.75 -10.25 27.77
CA PHE A 7 -2.89 -10.49 26.88
C PHE A 7 -3.27 -9.24 26.07
N CYS A 8 -3.32 -8.04 26.68
CA CYS A 8 -3.57 -6.79 25.95
C CYS A 8 -2.49 -6.49 24.91
N SER A 9 -1.22 -6.80 25.21
CA SER A 9 -0.11 -6.65 24.27
C SER A 9 -0.21 -7.57 23.05
N LEU A 10 -0.81 -8.76 23.20
CA LEU A 10 -1.00 -9.72 22.10
C LEU A 10 -2.12 -9.31 21.16
N PHE A 11 -3.25 -8.85 21.71
CA PHE A 11 -4.38 -8.35 20.90
C PHE A 11 -3.99 -7.12 20.07
N GLN A 12 -3.30 -6.15 20.68
CA GLN A 12 -2.81 -4.96 19.95
C GLN A 12 -1.82 -5.32 18.83
N PHE A 13 -0.97 -6.33 19.04
CA PHE A 13 -0.06 -6.80 18.01
C PHE A 13 -0.79 -7.49 16.86
N GLN A 14 -1.79 -8.33 17.17
CA GLN A 14 -2.60 -9.01 16.17
C GLN A 14 -3.44 -8.03 15.33
N ASP A 15 -4.01 -7.01 15.95
CA ASP A 15 -4.75 -5.94 15.25
C ASP A 15 -3.84 -5.18 14.29
N ARG A 16 -2.61 -4.87 14.72
CA ARG A 16 -1.61 -4.21 13.87
C ARG A 16 -1.17 -5.08 12.69
N LEU A 17 -0.94 -6.37 12.91
CA LEU A 17 -0.63 -7.31 11.81
C LEU A 17 -1.79 -7.41 10.81
N SER A 18 -3.03 -7.52 11.31
CA SER A 18 -4.24 -7.53 10.46
C SER A 18 -4.39 -6.24 9.65
N TYR A 19 -4.05 -5.10 10.25
CA TYR A 19 -4.04 -3.81 9.56
C TYR A 19 -2.99 -3.77 8.45
N ILE A 20 -1.75 -4.21 8.71
CA ILE A 20 -0.68 -4.29 7.69
C ILE A 20 -1.08 -5.23 6.55
N ASP A 21 -1.69 -6.38 6.86
CA ASP A 21 -2.15 -7.35 5.87
C ASP A 21 -3.22 -6.74 4.93
N LYS A 22 -4.19 -6.01 5.48
CA LYS A 22 -5.19 -5.26 4.69
C LYS A 22 -4.54 -4.22 3.77
N ARG A 23 -3.52 -3.52 4.25
CA ARG A 23 -2.77 -2.51 3.46
C ARG A 23 -1.98 -3.18 2.34
N TYR A 24 -1.37 -4.34 2.61
CA TYR A 24 -0.69 -5.13 1.59
C TYR A 24 -1.67 -5.66 0.52
N ASP A 25 -2.84 -6.15 0.91
CA ASP A 25 -3.89 -6.56 -0.03
C ASP A 25 -4.38 -5.38 -0.90
N HIS A 26 -4.53 -4.19 -0.30
CA HIS A 26 -4.85 -2.99 -1.06
C HIS A 26 -3.76 -2.67 -2.08
N LEU A 27 -2.49 -2.65 -1.68
CA LEU A 27 -1.36 -2.43 -2.59
C LEU A 27 -1.30 -3.46 -3.73
N ARG A 28 -1.64 -4.73 -3.43
CA ARG A 28 -1.74 -5.79 -4.43
C ARG A 28 -2.83 -5.49 -5.46
N LYS A 29 -4.00 -5.02 -5.02
CA LYS A 29 -5.10 -4.62 -5.92
C LYS A 29 -4.71 -3.42 -6.79
N LEU A 30 -4.13 -2.38 -6.20
CA LEU A 30 -3.63 -1.22 -6.94
C LEU A 30 -2.62 -1.63 -8.02
N THR A 31 -1.72 -2.57 -7.69
CA THR A 31 -0.75 -3.13 -8.66
C THR A 31 -1.44 -3.84 -9.82
N GLN A 32 -2.51 -4.60 -9.56
CA GLN A 32 -3.28 -5.27 -10.62
C GLN A 32 -4.02 -4.26 -11.50
N THR A 33 -4.64 -3.24 -10.91
CA THR A 33 -5.30 -2.15 -11.63
C THR A 33 -4.30 -1.40 -12.52
N LEU A 34 -3.13 -1.06 -12.00
CA LEU A 34 -2.08 -0.38 -12.75
C LEU A 34 -1.62 -1.20 -13.97
N LYS A 35 -1.44 -2.52 -13.81
CA LYS A 35 -1.09 -3.41 -14.92
C LYS A 35 -2.15 -3.39 -16.03
N LYS A 36 -3.43 -3.40 -15.67
CA LYS A 36 -4.53 -3.31 -16.66
C LYS A 36 -4.49 -1.99 -17.42
N LYS A 37 -4.36 -0.87 -16.71
CA LYS A 37 -4.26 0.47 -17.32
C LYS A 37 -3.05 0.61 -18.25
N ILE A 38 -1.91 0.01 -17.90
CA ILE A 38 -0.72 -0.01 -18.77
C ILE A 38 -0.99 -0.83 -20.03
N ASN A 39 -1.60 -2.00 -19.91
CA ASN A 39 -1.95 -2.81 -21.08
C ASN A 39 -2.95 -2.08 -22.00
N GLU A 40 -3.97 -1.44 -21.43
CA GLU A 40 -4.94 -0.62 -22.17
C GLU A 40 -4.24 0.53 -22.91
N LEU A 41 -3.29 1.21 -22.25
CA LEU A 41 -2.48 2.25 -22.86
C LEU A 41 -1.65 1.70 -24.03
N GLU A 42 -0.99 0.55 -23.85
CA GLU A 42 -0.24 -0.11 -24.93
C GLU A 42 -1.13 -0.48 -26.12
N ASP A 43 -2.37 -0.92 -25.86
CA ASP A 43 -3.32 -1.29 -26.90
C ASP A 43 -3.81 -0.07 -27.68
N ILE A 44 -4.06 1.07 -27.02
CA ILE A 44 -4.46 2.32 -27.69
C ILE A 44 -3.28 2.91 -28.49
N MET A 45 -2.06 2.85 -27.95
CA MET A 45 -0.87 3.34 -28.65
C MET A 45 -0.54 2.55 -29.94
N ARG A 46 -1.15 1.38 -30.15
CA ARG A 46 -1.04 0.60 -31.40
C ARG A 46 -2.10 0.96 -32.44
N GLN A 47 -3.08 1.78 -32.08
CA GLN A 47 -4.16 2.22 -32.97
C GLN A 47 -3.76 3.48 -33.76
N ASP A 48 -4.66 3.95 -34.61
CA ASP A 48 -4.45 5.16 -35.40
C ASP A 48 -4.31 6.40 -34.49
N ASN A 49 -3.46 7.33 -34.90
CA ASN A 49 -3.17 8.54 -34.13
C ASN A 49 -4.25 9.61 -34.36
N ASP A 50 -5.46 9.33 -33.88
CA ASP A 50 -6.61 10.23 -33.92
C ASP A 50 -6.85 10.96 -32.59
N GLU A 51 -7.69 11.99 -32.63
CA GLU A 51 -7.97 12.86 -31.48
C GLU A 51 -8.64 12.09 -30.32
N GLU A 52 -9.45 11.08 -30.63
CA GLU A 52 -10.13 10.25 -29.63
C GLU A 52 -9.10 9.41 -28.85
N ASN A 53 -8.20 8.73 -29.55
CA ASN A 53 -7.14 7.94 -28.96
C ASN A 53 -6.17 8.81 -28.16
N LEU A 54 -5.87 10.03 -28.62
CA LEU A 54 -5.05 10.98 -27.87
C LEU A 54 -5.70 11.41 -26.55
N GLU A 55 -7.02 11.64 -26.54
CA GLU A 55 -7.75 12.00 -25.32
C GLU A 55 -7.86 10.82 -24.34
N GLN A 56 -8.09 9.61 -24.86
CA GLN A 56 -8.07 8.38 -24.05
C GLN A 56 -6.70 8.15 -23.40
N ILE A 57 -5.60 8.32 -24.16
CA ILE A 57 -4.23 8.25 -23.63
C ILE A 57 -4.01 9.27 -22.52
N ARG A 58 -4.43 10.53 -22.69
CA ARG A 58 -4.30 11.58 -21.66
C ARG A 58 -5.02 11.19 -20.37
N THR A 59 -6.25 10.69 -20.50
CA THR A 59 -7.06 10.24 -19.37
C THR A 59 -6.40 9.08 -18.64
N LEU A 60 -5.94 8.07 -19.38
CA LEU A 60 -5.24 6.90 -18.82
C LEU A 60 -3.94 7.30 -18.10
N ILE A 61 -3.18 8.26 -18.64
CA ILE A 61 -1.96 8.75 -17.98
C ILE A 61 -2.28 9.40 -16.63
N GLU A 62 -3.32 10.23 -16.54
CA GLU A 62 -3.73 10.83 -15.27
C GLU A 62 -4.20 9.79 -14.26
N ASP A 63 -4.95 8.79 -14.71
CA ASP A 63 -5.38 7.68 -13.86
C ASP A 63 -4.23 6.80 -13.38
N ILE A 64 -3.21 6.57 -14.22
CA ILE A 64 -1.96 5.90 -13.85
C ILE A 64 -1.20 6.71 -12.80
N LYS A 65 -1.10 8.04 -12.95
CA LYS A 65 -0.44 8.91 -11.96
C LYS A 65 -1.14 8.85 -10.61
N ARG A 66 -2.48 8.89 -10.58
CA ARG A 66 -3.28 8.76 -9.36
C ARG A 66 -3.05 7.41 -8.68
N GLU A 67 -3.11 6.33 -9.45
CA GLU A 67 -2.87 4.96 -8.95
C GLU A 67 -1.48 4.83 -8.31
N LYS A 68 -0.46 5.35 -9.00
CA LYS A 68 0.93 5.38 -8.49
C LYS A 68 1.04 6.14 -7.18
N GLN A 69 0.29 7.22 -6.99
CA GLN A 69 0.29 7.96 -5.73
C GLN A 69 -0.35 7.15 -4.61
N MET A 70 -1.50 6.51 -4.86
CA MET A 70 -2.13 5.63 -3.87
C MET A 70 -1.19 4.48 -3.44
N MET A 71 -0.44 3.90 -4.39
CA MET A 71 0.55 2.87 -4.08
C MET A 71 1.68 3.39 -3.18
N ARG A 72 2.16 4.62 -3.42
CA ARG A 72 3.17 5.26 -2.56
C ARG A 72 2.63 5.48 -1.16
N ASP A 73 1.40 5.95 -1.04
CA ASP A 73 0.76 6.21 0.25
C ASP A 73 0.61 4.91 1.06
N GLU A 74 0.16 3.84 0.43
CA GLU A 74 0.08 2.51 1.04
C GLU A 74 1.46 1.99 1.50
N ALA A 75 2.49 2.13 0.65
CA ALA A 75 3.85 1.76 1.01
C ALA A 75 4.39 2.59 2.20
N HIS A 76 4.05 3.88 2.27
CA HIS A 76 4.42 4.75 3.38
C HIS A 76 3.72 4.36 4.68
N ILE A 77 2.44 4.01 4.63
CA ILE A 77 1.69 3.52 5.80
C ILE A 77 2.31 2.23 6.32
N ILE A 78 2.54 1.25 5.45
CA ILE A 78 3.15 -0.04 5.82
C ILE A 78 4.52 0.19 6.46
N ARG A 79 5.36 1.03 5.83
CA ARG A 79 6.69 1.37 6.38
C ARG A 79 6.57 2.01 7.76
N GLY A 80 5.64 2.94 7.94
CA GLY A 80 5.39 3.62 9.22
C GLY A 80 5.01 2.65 10.33
N GLU A 81 4.10 1.72 10.05
CA GLU A 81 3.69 0.69 11.01
C GLU A 81 4.85 -0.24 11.40
N LEU A 82 5.65 -0.67 10.42
CA LEU A 82 6.83 -1.49 10.66
C LEU A 82 7.88 -0.75 11.50
N SER A 83 8.18 0.51 11.18
CA SER A 83 9.12 1.33 11.95
C SER A 83 8.66 1.55 13.39
N GLN A 84 7.37 1.80 13.61
CA GLN A 84 6.80 1.92 14.96
C GLN A 84 6.87 0.59 15.73
N ALA A 85 6.66 -0.54 15.05
CA ALA A 85 6.79 -1.85 15.68
C ALA A 85 8.23 -2.11 16.15
N MET A 86 9.23 -1.83 15.30
CA MET A 86 10.65 -1.99 15.64
C MET A 86 11.09 -1.08 16.79
N TYR A 87 10.73 0.21 16.77
CA TYR A 87 11.09 1.16 17.82
C TYR A 87 10.52 0.77 19.20
N ASN A 88 9.30 0.22 19.22
CA ASN A 88 8.67 -0.26 20.46
C ASN A 88 9.33 -1.54 21.01
N GLU A 89 9.90 -2.39 20.14
CA GLU A 89 10.68 -3.54 20.57
C GLU A 89 12.03 -3.13 21.18
N ASP A 90 12.73 -2.16 20.57
CA ASP A 90 13.99 -1.62 21.09
C ASP A 90 13.81 -0.97 22.48
N LEU A 91 12.75 -0.16 22.66
CA LEU A 91 12.41 0.43 23.97
C LEU A 91 12.10 -0.62 25.04
N ARG A 92 11.41 -1.71 24.67
CA ARG A 92 11.13 -2.83 25.59
C ARG A 92 12.40 -3.59 25.98
N PHE A 93 13.41 -3.62 25.11
CA PHE A 93 14.71 -4.23 25.40
C PHE A 93 15.53 -3.35 26.37
N VAL A 94 15.54 -2.04 26.14
CA VAL A 94 16.25 -1.06 26.99
C VAL A 94 15.64 -0.96 28.39
N LEU A 95 14.31 -1.00 28.52
CA LEU A 95 13.63 -0.92 29.83
C LEU A 95 13.63 -2.24 30.63
N LYS A 96 14.13 -3.34 30.04
CA LYS A 96 14.28 -4.64 30.70
C LYS A 96 15.73 -4.96 31.09
N GLY A 97 16.70 -4.12 30.69
CA GLY A 97 18.07 -4.12 31.22
C GLY A 97 18.16 -3.27 32.48
#